data_AF-A0A6N8FKQ2-F1
#
_entry.id   AF-A0A6N8FKQ2-F1
#
_cell.length_a   1.000
_cell.length_b   1.000
_cell.length_c   1.000
_cell.angle_alpha   90.00
_cell.angle_beta   90.00
_cell.angle_gamma   90.00
#
_symmetry.space_group_name_H-M   'P 1'
#
loop_
_entity.id
_entity.type
_entity.pdbx_description
1 polymer ?
#
loop_
_entity_poly.entity_id
_entity_poly.type
_entity_poly.pdbx_seq_one_letter_code
_entity_poly.pdbx_strand_id
1 'polypeptide(L)' 'TKKGAFPNENALLKVLYLRTKELENKWEGGHIQQWAMVMNQLLIHDHLNERVLKYLE' A
#
# COMPACT_ATOMS: atom_id res chain seq x y z
N THR A 1 25.36 -6.43 -23.87
CA THR A 1 24.15 -6.71 -23.08
C THR A 1 23.26 -5.48 -23.08
N LYS A 2 21.97 -5.60 -23.42
CA LYS A 2 21.04 -4.45 -23.39
C LYS A 2 20.98 -3.93 -21.95
N LYS A 3 21.59 -2.78 -21.67
CA LYS A 3 21.59 -2.16 -20.34
C LYS A 3 20.13 -1.94 -19.92
N GLY A 4 19.73 -2.45 -18.75
CA GLY A 4 18.37 -2.34 -18.22
C GLY A 4 17.52 -3.62 -18.30
N ALA A 5 17.99 -4.69 -18.94
CA ALA A 5 17.31 -5.98 -18.93
C ALA A 5 17.77 -6.86 -17.76
N PHE A 6 16.82 -7.50 -17.07
CA PHE A 6 17.13 -8.53 -16.06
C PHE A 6 17.63 -9.82 -16.75
N PRO A 7 18.62 -10.52 -16.17
CA PRO A 7 19.22 -11.71 -16.78
C PRO A 7 18.30 -12.93 -16.81
N ASN A 8 17.31 -13.00 -15.92
CA ASN A 8 16.26 -14.02 -15.86
C ASN A 8 15.11 -13.54 -14.98
N GLU A 9 14.02 -14.30 -14.96
CA GLU A 9 12.82 -14.02 -14.16
C GLU A 9 13.12 -13.96 -12.65
N ASN A 10 13.97 -14.86 -12.13
CA ASN A 10 14.34 -14.85 -10.72
C ASN A 10 15.05 -13.55 -10.29
N ALA A 11 15.87 -12.96 -11.16
CA ALA A 11 16.51 -11.67 -10.88
C ALA A 11 15.48 -10.53 -10.80
N LEU A 12 14.45 -10.56 -11.66
CA LEU A 12 13.34 -9.61 -11.61
C LEU A 12 12.52 -9.78 -10.31
N LEU A 13 12.13 -11.02 -9.99
CA LEU A 13 11.34 -11.32 -8.79
C LEU A 13 12.06 -10.91 -7.50
N LYS A 14 13.37 -11.14 -7.41
CA LYS A 14 14.18 -10.72 -6.26
C LYS A 14 14.18 -9.20 -6.10
N VAL A 15 14.33 -8.45 -7.19
CA VAL A 15 14.31 -6.99 -7.11
C VAL A 15 12.94 -6.47 -6.71
N LEU A 16 11.86 -7.00 -7.28
CA LEU A 16 10.50 -6.63 -6.89
C LEU A 16 10.26 -6.91 -5.40
N TYR A 17 10.63 -8.09 -4.93
CA TYR A 17 10.51 -8.46 -3.52
C TYR A 17 11.25 -7.49 -2.59
N LEU A 18 12.52 -7.19 -2.90
CA LEU A 18 13.31 -6.26 -2.10
C LEU A 18 12.70 -4.85 -2.08
N ARG A 19 12.21 -4.37 -3.23
CA ARG A 19 11.58 -3.05 -3.33
C ARG A 19 10.26 -2.97 -2.57
N THR A 20 9.43 -4.02 -2.63
CA THR A 20 8.19 -4.07 -1.86
C THR A 20 8.49 -4.05 -0.36
N LYS A 21 9.46 -4.84 0.13
CA LYS A 21 9.87 -4.81 1.53
C LYS A 21 10.40 -3.44 1.99
N GLU A 22 11.22 -2.79 1.17
CA GLU A 22 11.70 -1.45 1.47
C GLU A 22 10.54 -0.43 1.58
N LEU A 23 9.51 -0.57 0.73
CA LEU A 23 8.33 0.29 0.76
C LEU A 23 7.44 0.01 1.98
N GLU A 24 7.21 -1.27 2.31
CA GLU A 24 6.47 -1.67 3.51
C GLU A 24 7.10 -1.06 4.77
N ASN A 25 8.42 -1.19 4.94
CA ASN A 25 9.13 -0.59 6.06
C ASN A 25 9.02 0.95 6.11
N LYS A 26 9.01 1.61 4.94
CA LYS A 26 8.81 3.06 4.86
C LYS A 26 7.38 3.47 5.23
N TRP A 27 6.40 2.63 4.92
CA TRP A 27 4.99 2.88 5.19
C TRP A 27 4.59 2.56 6.63
N GLU A 28 5.31 1.66 7.32
CA GLU A 28 5.06 1.31 8.72
C GLU A 28 5.10 2.53 9.67
N GLY A 29 6.02 3.46 9.44
CA GLY A 29 6.09 4.73 10.17
C GLY A 29 5.28 5.87 9.55
N GLY A 30 4.56 5.61 8.45
CA GLY A 30 3.77 6.60 7.74
C GLY A 30 2.47 6.92 8.49
N HIS A 31 2.23 8.18 8.80
CA HIS A 31 1.00 8.62 9.45
C HIS A 31 0.18 9.45 8.47
N ILE A 32 -1.09 9.09 8.28
CA ILE A 32 -2.03 9.92 7.53
C ILE A 32 -2.51 11.02 8.47
N GLN A 33 -2.21 12.28 8.10
CA GLN A 33 -2.63 13.41 8.90
C GLN A 33 -4.16 13.47 8.98
N GLN A 34 -4.67 13.76 10.18
CA GLN A 34 -6.11 13.93 10.45
C GLN A 34 -6.96 12.70 10.08
N TRP A 35 -6.40 11.49 10.22
CA TRP A 35 -7.09 10.24 9.85
C TRP A 35 -8.46 10.08 10.51
N ALA A 36 -8.63 10.52 11.76
CA ALA A 36 -9.94 10.49 12.43
C ALA A 36 -11.02 11.31 11.70
N MET A 37 -10.68 12.49 11.16
CA MET A 37 -11.62 13.30 10.39
C MET A 37 -11.98 12.64 9.06
N VAL A 38 -10.99 12.10 8.35
CA VAL A 38 -11.20 11.36 7.10
C VAL A 38 -12.06 10.12 7.35
N MET A 39 -11.82 9.39 8.42
CA MET A 39 -12.62 8.22 8.80
C MET A 39 -14.09 8.61 9.05
N ASN A 40 -14.34 9.70 9.78
CA ASN A 40 -15.70 10.19 10.01
C ASN A 40 -16.40 10.56 8.70
N GLN A 41 -15.70 11.21 7.76
CA GLN A 41 -16.24 11.53 6.43
C GLN A 41 -16.58 10.26 5.63
N LEU A 42 -15.73 9.24 5.70
CA LEU A 42 -15.95 7.96 5.02
C LEU A 42 -17.13 7.18 5.60
N LEU A 43 -17.32 7.21 6.92
CA LEU A 43 -18.43 6.53 7.61
C LEU A 43 -19.78 7.19 7.38
N ILE A 44 -19.83 8.52 7.22
CA ILE A 44 -21.07 9.25 6.91
C ILE A 44 -21.48 9.09 5.44
N HIS A 45 -20.54 8.71 4.56
CA HIS A 45 -20.81 8.58 3.14
C HIS A 45 -21.55 7.26 2.85
N ASP A 46 -22.83 7.33 2.47
CA ASP A 46 -23.73 6.18 2.29
C ASP A 46 -23.15 5.04 1.44
N HIS A 47 -22.46 5.36 0.34
CA HIS A 47 -21.86 4.36 -0.55
C HIS A 47 -20.56 3.72 -0.04
N LEU A 48 -19.93 4.31 0.97
CA LEU A 48 -18.62 3.88 1.48
C LEU A 48 -18.72 3.27 2.88
N ASN A 49 -19.75 3.64 3.65
CA ASN A 49 -19.95 3.20 5.03
C ASN A 49 -19.85 1.67 5.18
N GLU A 50 -20.65 0.90 4.42
CA GLU A 50 -20.63 -0.56 4.48
C GLU A 50 -19.24 -1.15 4.17
N ARG A 51 -18.54 -0.57 3.19
CA ARG A 51 -17.19 -1.01 2.82
C ARG A 51 -16.18 -0.70 3.91
N VAL A 52 -16.28 0.46 4.54
CA VAL A 52 -15.39 0.88 5.62
C VAL A 52 -15.59 -0.02 6.84
N LEU A 53 -16.85 -0.26 7.23
CA LEU A 53 -17.19 -1.15 8.35
C LEU A 53 -16.64 -2.58 8.15
N LYS A 54 -16.73 -3.13 6.94
CA LYS A 54 -16.20 -4.45 6.59
C LYS A 54 -14.70 -4.64 6.91
N TYR A 55 -13.90 -3.57 6.84
CA TYR A 55 -12.44 -3.63 7.06
C TYR A 55 -12.02 -3.06 8.42
N LEU A 56 -12.98 -2.66 9.27
CA LEU A 56 -12.73 -2.27 10.66
C LEU A 56 -12.92 -3.43 11.65
N GLU A 57 -13.71 -4.45 11.27
CA GLU A 57 -13.84 -5.75 11.97
C GLU A 57 -12.67 -6.69 11.64
#